data_AF-A0A931W5J2-F1
#
_entry.id   AF-A0A931W5J2-F1
#
_cell.length_a   1.000
_cell.length_b   1.000
_cell.length_c   1.000
_cell.angle_alpha   90.00
_cell.angle_beta   90.00
_cell.angle_gamma   90.00
#
_symmetry.space_group_name_H-M   'P 1'
#
loop_
_entity.id
_entity.type
_entity.pdbx_description
1 polymer ?
#
loop_
_entity_poly.entity_id
_entity_poly.type
_entity_poly.pdbx_seq_one_letter_code
_entity_poly.pdbx_strand_id
1 'polypeptide(L)'
;MPVIGAIIGVIGARHCVFPDQRRFETLLSETVKGHSLTLYAYVLMPNHFHLLLEVSRAPLSKAMQSLLYRYTSYYNRRYRKIGHLFQGRYKAILCDRDSYLMELIRYIHLNPVRASMVKEPKLYRWSSHGEYLRGRSARGIAVDQGLKLWGSQRGQAIKAYQRFVSEGLEEGHQEKYYEVKEQQYLGGDEFVEVVHRAIDDQEETRPVKITMAEVLQEIVRGTGLSVAVILNKGRGRIGSRLRGEAAYVAREVGGIGITEAAKYMGRDQSTMSLAVKRLEEGLEKDIKRRKQLEDFCTRLRQGKRRKYQISNA
;
A
#
# COMPACT_ATOMS: atom_id res chain seq x y z
N MET A 1 -16.49 1.11 11.42
CA MET A 1 -15.42 1.85 10.71
C MET A 1 -15.86 2.05 9.29
N PRO A 2 -15.81 3.27 8.74
CA PRO A 2 -16.16 3.47 7.34
C PRO A 2 -15.17 2.69 6.49
N VAL A 3 -15.71 1.91 5.57
CA VAL A 3 -14.95 1.10 4.64
C VAL A 3 -14.53 2.03 3.52
N ILE A 4 -13.28 2.52 3.56
CA ILE A 4 -12.83 3.55 2.61
C ILE A 4 -12.43 2.88 1.29
N GLY A 5 -13.05 3.33 0.20
CA GLY A 5 -12.62 3.01 -1.15
C GLY A 5 -11.46 3.92 -1.55
N ALA A 6 -10.55 3.42 -2.39
CA ALA A 6 -9.50 4.21 -3.00
C ALA A 6 -9.57 4.06 -4.52
N ILE A 7 -9.65 5.19 -5.22
CA ILE A 7 -9.40 5.25 -6.66
C ILE A 7 -7.90 5.42 -6.86
N ILE A 8 -7.29 4.53 -7.63
CA ILE A 8 -5.86 4.58 -7.91
C ILE A 8 -5.64 4.82 -9.38
N GLY A 9 -5.11 6.00 -9.71
CA GLY A 9 -4.59 6.34 -11.03
C GLY A 9 -3.07 6.37 -11.02
N VAL A 10 -2.40 5.64 -11.91
CA VAL A 10 -0.95 5.85 -12.12
C VAL A 10 -0.74 6.91 -13.17
N ILE A 11 0.08 7.91 -12.81
CA ILE A 11 0.43 9.03 -13.68
C ILE A 11 1.16 8.50 -14.92
N GLY A 12 0.68 8.96 -16.07
CA GLY A 12 0.95 8.41 -17.37
C GLY A 12 2.44 8.22 -17.66
N ALA A 13 2.77 7.08 -18.25
CA ALA A 13 3.99 7.00 -19.03
C ALA A 13 3.83 7.82 -20.31
N ARG A 14 4.88 8.52 -20.76
CA ARG A 14 4.88 9.25 -22.06
C ARG A 14 4.64 8.34 -23.28
N HIS A 15 4.74 7.03 -23.08
CA HIS A 15 4.62 6.00 -24.10
C HIS A 15 3.74 4.86 -23.60
N CYS A 16 3.29 4.00 -24.51
CA CYS A 16 2.53 2.80 -24.15
C CYS A 16 3.37 1.89 -23.23
N VAL A 17 2.89 1.67 -22.01
CA VAL A 17 3.53 0.79 -21.01
C VAL A 17 2.77 -0.51 -20.78
N PHE A 18 1.61 -0.65 -21.43
CA PHE A 18 0.83 -1.87 -21.45
C PHE A 18 0.75 -2.52 -22.84
N PRO A 19 1.88 -2.95 -23.45
CA PRO A 19 1.85 -3.76 -24.67
C PRO A 19 1.33 -5.19 -24.40
N ASP A 20 1.31 -5.61 -23.13
CA ASP A 20 0.73 -6.86 -22.65
C ASP A 20 -0.07 -6.61 -21.37
N GLN A 21 -1.32 -6.18 -21.54
CA GLN A 21 -2.27 -5.96 -20.45
C GLN A 21 -2.60 -7.26 -19.70
N ARG A 22 -2.55 -8.41 -20.38
CA ARG A 22 -2.90 -9.71 -19.77
C ARG A 22 -1.95 -10.03 -18.63
N ARG A 23 -0.65 -9.78 -18.80
CA ARG A 23 0.31 -9.99 -17.71
C ARG A 23 0.01 -9.08 -16.52
N PHE A 24 -0.40 -7.84 -16.76
CA PHE A 24 -0.80 -6.95 -15.67
C PHE A 24 -2.05 -7.44 -14.95
N GLU A 25 -3.10 -7.87 -15.67
CA GLU A 25 -4.31 -8.46 -15.08
C GLU A 25 -3.98 -9.66 -14.17
N THR A 26 -3.07 -10.54 -14.59
CA THR A 26 -2.61 -11.67 -13.78
C THR A 26 -1.95 -11.18 -12.49
N LEU A 27 -0.99 -10.25 -12.58
CA LEU A 27 -0.30 -9.71 -11.41
C LEU A 27 -1.23 -8.95 -10.48
N LEU A 28 -2.22 -8.23 -11.03
CA LEU A 28 -3.25 -7.53 -10.27
C LEU A 28 -4.09 -8.53 -9.48
N SER A 29 -4.61 -9.57 -10.13
CA SER A 29 -5.37 -10.65 -9.48
C SER A 29 -4.59 -11.30 -8.34
N GLU A 30 -3.31 -11.60 -8.56
CA GLU A 30 -2.43 -12.15 -7.52
C GLU A 30 -2.19 -11.16 -6.36
N THR A 31 -2.02 -9.87 -6.68
CA THR A 31 -1.79 -8.82 -5.68
C THR A 31 -3.02 -8.62 -4.80
N VAL A 32 -4.21 -8.55 -5.41
CA VAL A 32 -5.51 -8.43 -4.73
C VAL A 32 -5.69 -9.58 -3.74
N LYS A 33 -5.44 -10.82 -4.19
CA LYS A 33 -5.49 -12.01 -3.32
C LYS A 33 -4.44 -11.99 -2.21
N GLY A 34 -3.19 -11.68 -2.54
CA GLY A 34 -2.08 -11.72 -1.58
C GLY A 34 -2.10 -10.63 -0.51
N HIS A 35 -2.85 -9.54 -0.74
CA HIS A 35 -2.96 -8.42 0.20
C HIS A 35 -4.38 -8.25 0.77
N SER A 36 -5.28 -9.22 0.55
CA SER A 36 -6.67 -9.18 1.04
C SER A 36 -7.40 -7.88 0.67
N LEU A 37 -7.22 -7.45 -0.58
CA LEU A 37 -7.91 -6.29 -1.13
C LEU A 37 -9.22 -6.72 -1.79
N THR A 38 -10.18 -5.80 -1.87
CA THR A 38 -11.40 -5.97 -2.65
C THR A 38 -11.32 -5.08 -3.88
N LEU A 39 -11.30 -5.65 -5.09
CA LEU A 39 -11.24 -4.90 -6.35
C LEU A 39 -12.64 -4.79 -6.96
N TYR A 40 -13.25 -3.60 -6.95
CA TYR A 40 -14.59 -3.37 -7.52
C TYR A 40 -14.54 -3.13 -9.02
N ALA A 41 -13.62 -2.29 -9.49
CA ALA A 41 -13.50 -1.98 -10.91
C ALA A 41 -12.06 -1.71 -11.32
N TYR A 42 -11.73 -1.98 -12.59
CA TYR A 42 -10.48 -1.56 -13.19
C TYR A 42 -10.63 -1.21 -14.67
N VAL A 43 -9.69 -0.41 -15.17
CA VAL A 43 -9.40 -0.22 -16.60
C VAL A 43 -7.91 -0.05 -16.80
N LEU A 44 -7.35 -0.74 -17.79
CA LEU A 44 -5.95 -0.66 -18.18
C LEU A 44 -5.86 0.06 -19.52
N MET A 45 -5.54 1.35 -19.48
CA MET A 45 -5.32 2.19 -20.66
C MET A 45 -3.88 2.00 -21.17
N PRO A 46 -3.51 2.44 -22.39
CA PRO A 46 -2.18 2.18 -22.93
C PRO A 46 -1.02 2.76 -22.10
N ASN A 47 -1.25 3.91 -21.47
CA ASN A 47 -0.24 4.67 -20.73
C ASN A 47 -0.52 4.80 -19.22
N HIS A 48 -1.69 4.37 -18.75
CA HIS A 48 -2.09 4.45 -17.34
C HIS A 48 -3.15 3.39 -17.01
N PHE A 49 -3.55 3.30 -15.76
CA PHE A 49 -4.66 2.46 -15.34
C PHE A 49 -5.45 3.16 -14.22
N HIS A 50 -6.71 2.76 -14.05
CA HIS A 50 -7.52 3.12 -12.89
C HIS A 50 -7.98 1.85 -12.17
N LEU A 51 -7.84 1.83 -10.85
CA LEU A 51 -8.36 0.76 -9.98
C LEU A 51 -9.30 1.38 -8.94
N LEU A 52 -10.41 0.70 -8.66
CA LEU A 52 -11.26 0.99 -7.51
C LEU A 52 -11.13 -0.14 -6.51
N LEU A 53 -10.42 0.13 -5.43
CA LEU A 53 -10.02 -0.84 -4.42
C LEU A 53 -10.61 -0.46 -3.07
N GLU A 54 -11.00 -1.46 -2.30
CA GLU A 54 -11.23 -1.32 -0.88
C GLU A 54 -10.10 -2.02 -0.14
N VAL A 55 -9.53 -1.29 0.82
CA VAL A 55 -8.34 -1.70 1.56
C VAL A 55 -8.80 -2.12 2.96
N SER A 56 -8.46 -3.35 3.34
CA SER A 56 -8.79 -3.88 4.67
C SER A 56 -7.65 -3.61 5.66
N ARG A 57 -6.80 -4.61 5.92
CA ARG A 57 -5.72 -4.55 6.94
C ARG A 57 -4.34 -4.26 6.36
N ALA A 58 -4.11 -4.55 5.08
CA ALA A 58 -2.80 -4.39 4.45
C ALA A 58 -2.61 -2.96 3.93
N PRO A 59 -1.45 -2.32 4.15
CA PRO A 59 -1.19 -1.00 3.59
C PRO A 59 -1.23 -1.04 2.06
N LEU A 60 -2.05 -0.17 1.46
CA LEU A 60 -2.17 -0.06 0.00
C LEU A 60 -0.82 0.14 -0.68
N SER A 61 0.08 0.88 -0.05
CA SER A 61 1.44 1.15 -0.54
C SER A 61 2.25 -0.13 -0.78
N LYS A 62 2.12 -1.14 0.09
CA LYS A 62 2.81 -2.43 -0.08
C LYS A 62 2.26 -3.22 -1.27
N ALA A 63 0.94 -3.24 -1.41
CA ALA A 63 0.28 -3.90 -2.53
C ALA A 63 0.67 -3.26 -3.87
N MET A 64 0.62 -1.93 -3.94
CA MET A 64 1.01 -1.18 -5.14
C MET A 64 2.51 -1.31 -5.45
N GLN A 65 3.37 -1.26 -4.45
CA GLN A 65 4.80 -1.48 -4.63
C GLN A 65 5.07 -2.86 -5.24
N SER A 66 4.44 -3.91 -4.70
CA SER A 66 4.58 -5.27 -5.21
C SER A 66 4.09 -5.38 -6.66
N LEU A 67 2.89 -4.89 -6.96
CA LEU A 67 2.31 -4.93 -8.31
C LEU A 67 3.18 -4.22 -9.34
N LEU A 68 3.52 -2.96 -9.07
CA LEU A 68 4.26 -2.11 -10.01
C LEU A 68 5.70 -2.60 -10.20
N TYR A 69 6.35 -3.07 -9.13
CA TYR A 69 7.70 -3.63 -9.21
C TYR A 69 7.73 -4.91 -10.05
N ARG A 70 6.80 -5.84 -9.81
CA ARG A 70 6.71 -7.11 -10.54
C ARG A 70 6.42 -6.88 -12.02
N TYR A 71 5.53 -5.94 -12.34
CA TYR A 71 5.23 -5.61 -13.73
C TYR A 71 6.40 -4.90 -14.42
N THR A 72 7.03 -3.93 -13.76
CA THR A 72 8.22 -3.23 -14.30
C THR A 72 9.35 -4.22 -14.57
N SER A 73 9.61 -5.14 -13.65
CA SER A 73 10.62 -6.19 -13.80
C SER A 73 10.31 -7.12 -14.98
N TYR A 74 9.05 -7.54 -15.12
CA TYR A 74 8.59 -8.32 -16.27
C TYR A 74 8.80 -7.57 -17.59
N TYR A 75 8.32 -6.33 -17.66
CA TYR A 75 8.39 -5.49 -18.86
C TYR A 75 9.84 -5.28 -19.29
N ASN A 76 10.70 -4.86 -18.36
CA ASN A 76 12.11 -4.62 -18.62
C ASN A 76 12.82 -5.87 -19.17
N ARG A 77 12.56 -7.04 -18.57
CA ARG A 77 13.09 -8.32 -19.06
C ARG A 77 12.55 -8.67 -20.45
N ARG A 78 11.24 -8.52 -20.67
CA ARG A 78 10.56 -8.92 -21.92
C ARG A 78 10.93 -8.04 -23.12
N TYR A 79 11.14 -6.74 -22.88
CA TYR A 79 11.40 -5.73 -23.92
C TYR A 79 12.84 -5.22 -23.90
N ARG A 80 13.74 -5.85 -23.13
CA ARG A 80 15.15 -5.48 -22.98
C ARG A 80 15.33 -3.99 -22.66
N LYS A 81 14.51 -3.49 -21.74
CA LYS A 81 14.58 -2.11 -21.22
C LYS A 81 15.23 -2.08 -19.85
N ILE A 82 15.73 -0.92 -19.45
CA ILE A 82 16.38 -0.67 -18.16
C ILE A 82 15.77 0.60 -17.57
N GLY A 83 15.67 0.67 -16.25
CA GLY A 83 15.15 1.84 -15.53
C GLY A 83 13.66 1.74 -15.19
N HIS A 84 13.09 2.89 -14.82
CA HIS A 84 11.71 2.99 -14.36
C HIS A 84 10.72 2.96 -15.53
N LEU A 85 9.68 2.12 -15.43
CA LEU A 85 8.61 2.04 -16.42
C LEU A 85 7.54 3.12 -16.21
N PHE A 86 7.11 3.30 -14.96
CA PHE A 86 6.08 4.27 -14.59
C PHE A 86 6.72 5.60 -14.16
N GLN A 87 6.12 6.72 -14.56
CA GLN A 87 6.58 8.05 -14.16
C GLN A 87 5.95 8.44 -12.82
N GLY A 88 6.73 8.33 -11.75
CA GLY A 88 6.32 8.75 -10.41
C GLY A 88 5.52 7.70 -9.63
N ARG A 89 4.89 8.15 -8.54
CA ARG A 89 4.08 7.32 -7.66
C ARG A 89 2.64 7.21 -8.20
N TYR A 90 1.94 6.16 -7.78
CA TYR A 90 0.49 6.10 -7.96
C TYR A 90 -0.16 7.27 -7.20
N LYS A 91 -1.25 7.81 -7.74
CA LYS A 91 -2.16 8.70 -7.02
C LYS A 91 -3.29 7.85 -6.44
N ALA A 92 -3.57 8.02 -5.16
CA ALA A 92 -4.73 7.41 -4.52
C ALA A 92 -5.63 8.52 -4.00
N ILE A 93 -6.92 8.43 -4.33
CA ILE A 93 -7.97 9.33 -3.86
C ILE A 93 -8.89 8.49 -2.97
N LEU A 94 -9.06 8.88 -1.72
CA LEU A 94 -9.98 8.23 -0.80
C LEU A 94 -11.40 8.69 -1.13
N CYS A 95 -12.31 7.74 -1.29
CA CYS A 95 -13.71 8.02 -1.59
C CYS A 95 -14.62 7.42 -0.53
N ASP A 96 -15.69 8.15 -0.22
CA ASP A 96 -16.80 7.62 0.54
C ASP A 96 -17.49 6.52 -0.29
N ARG A 97 -17.51 5.31 0.27
CA ARG A 97 -18.05 4.13 -0.42
C ARG A 97 -19.52 4.33 -0.76
N ASP A 98 -20.33 4.72 0.23
CA ASP A 98 -21.77 4.69 0.08
C ASP A 98 -22.25 5.78 -0.90
N SER A 99 -21.53 6.90 -0.91
CA SER A 99 -21.85 8.04 -1.78
C SER A 99 -21.32 7.91 -3.22
N TYR A 100 -20.16 7.27 -3.44
CA TYR A 100 -19.47 7.34 -4.74
C TYR A 100 -19.24 6.00 -5.44
N LEU A 101 -19.44 4.84 -4.79
CA LEU A 101 -19.02 3.56 -5.37
C LEU A 101 -19.65 3.26 -6.74
N MET A 102 -20.96 3.50 -6.91
CA MET A 102 -21.63 3.30 -8.20
C MET A 102 -21.06 4.21 -9.29
N GLU A 103 -20.94 5.51 -8.98
CA GLU A 103 -20.43 6.51 -9.91
C GLU A 103 -18.99 6.24 -10.34
N LEU A 104 -18.16 5.75 -9.42
CA LEU A 104 -16.76 5.42 -9.71
C LEU A 104 -16.62 4.17 -10.55
N ILE A 105 -17.47 3.16 -10.34
CA ILE A 105 -17.54 2.00 -11.25
C ILE A 105 -17.87 2.49 -12.66
N ARG A 106 -18.89 3.34 -12.81
CA ARG A 106 -19.29 3.93 -14.10
C ARG A 106 -18.15 4.75 -14.71
N TYR A 107 -17.53 5.64 -13.94
CA TYR A 107 -16.36 6.42 -14.38
C TYR A 107 -15.27 5.54 -14.98
N ILE A 108 -14.84 4.52 -14.25
CA ILE A 108 -13.75 3.62 -14.67
C ILE A 108 -14.13 2.88 -15.94
N HIS A 109 -15.36 2.38 -16.05
CA HIS A 109 -15.81 1.64 -17.23
C HIS A 109 -16.00 2.52 -18.45
N LEU A 110 -16.30 3.81 -18.26
CA LEU A 110 -16.47 4.79 -19.34
C LEU A 110 -15.16 5.46 -19.77
N ASN A 111 -14.06 5.30 -19.02
CA ASN A 111 -12.76 5.90 -19.35
C ASN A 111 -12.29 5.62 -20.80
N PRO A 112 -12.38 4.39 -21.34
CA PRO A 112 -11.98 4.11 -22.72
C PRO A 112 -12.79 4.89 -23.76
N VAL A 113 -14.09 5.12 -23.49
CA VAL A 113 -14.96 5.88 -24.38
C VAL A 113 -14.65 7.37 -24.29
N ARG A 114 -14.47 7.88 -23.07
CA ARG A 114 -14.11 9.28 -22.79
C ARG A 114 -12.75 9.66 -23.38
N ALA A 115 -11.81 8.72 -23.41
CA ALA A 115 -10.52 8.87 -24.08
C ALA A 115 -10.59 8.62 -25.60
N SER A 116 -11.79 8.52 -26.18
CA SER A 116 -12.05 8.28 -27.61
C SER A 116 -11.36 7.03 -28.18
N MET A 117 -11.07 6.03 -27.35
CA MET A 117 -10.42 4.78 -27.79
C MET A 117 -11.41 3.80 -28.42
N VAL A 118 -12.66 3.80 -27.95
CA VAL A 118 -13.76 2.95 -28.43
C VAL A 118 -15.07 3.73 -28.38
N LYS A 119 -16.05 3.35 -29.21
CA LYS A 119 -17.38 3.98 -29.21
C LYS A 119 -18.28 3.51 -28.07
N GLU A 120 -18.06 2.30 -27.57
CA GLU A 120 -18.86 1.69 -26.51
C GLU A 120 -17.93 0.98 -25.51
N PRO A 121 -18.25 1.01 -24.19
CA PRO A 121 -17.38 0.43 -23.16
C PRO A 121 -17.21 -1.09 -23.33
N LYS A 122 -18.23 -1.79 -23.85
CA LYS A 122 -18.19 -3.24 -24.15
C LYS A 122 -17.12 -3.64 -25.18
N LEU A 123 -16.67 -2.70 -26.01
CA LEU A 123 -15.63 -2.94 -27.01
C LEU A 123 -14.22 -2.87 -26.40
N TYR A 124 -14.07 -2.36 -25.18
CA TYR A 124 -12.79 -2.27 -24.51
C TYR A 124 -12.52 -3.47 -23.60
N ARG A 125 -11.75 -4.43 -24.11
CA ARG A 125 -11.42 -5.68 -23.42
C ARG A 125 -10.71 -5.49 -22.08
N TRP A 126 -9.86 -4.47 -21.96
CA TRP A 126 -8.95 -4.30 -20.83
C TRP A 126 -9.57 -3.49 -19.69
N SER A 127 -10.81 -3.85 -19.35
CA SER A 127 -11.56 -3.28 -18.24
C SER A 127 -12.39 -4.36 -17.57
N SER A 128 -12.81 -4.11 -16.33
CA SER A 128 -13.73 -5.03 -15.64
C SER A 128 -15.18 -4.93 -16.12
N HIS A 129 -15.51 -4.04 -17.07
CA HIS A 129 -16.88 -3.84 -17.56
C HIS A 129 -17.48 -5.14 -18.10
N GLY A 130 -16.69 -5.92 -18.85
CA GLY A 130 -17.13 -7.19 -19.41
C GLY A 130 -17.52 -8.23 -18.36
N GLU A 131 -16.88 -8.22 -17.19
CA GLU A 131 -17.20 -9.10 -16.07
C GLU A 131 -18.55 -8.73 -15.44
N TYR A 132 -18.87 -7.43 -15.34
CA TYR A 132 -20.18 -6.94 -14.91
C TYR A 132 -21.30 -7.30 -15.90
N LEU A 133 -21.07 -7.12 -17.21
CA LEU A 133 -22.03 -7.51 -18.25
C LEU A 133 -22.38 -9.01 -18.20
N ARG A 134 -21.41 -9.85 -17.83
CA ARG A 134 -21.61 -11.30 -17.72
C ARG A 134 -22.10 -11.74 -16.33
N GLY A 135 -22.12 -10.84 -15.36
CA GLY A 135 -22.43 -11.15 -13.97
C GLY A 135 -21.53 -12.21 -13.34
N ARG A 136 -20.26 -12.29 -13.77
CA ARG A 136 -19.33 -13.34 -13.35
C ARG A 136 -18.04 -12.73 -12.83
N SER A 137 -17.77 -12.97 -11.55
CA SER A 137 -16.50 -12.65 -10.91
C SER A 137 -15.36 -13.40 -11.60
N ALA A 138 -14.38 -12.67 -12.13
CA ALA A 138 -13.16 -13.22 -12.71
C ALA A 138 -11.95 -12.40 -12.24
N ARG A 139 -10.76 -13.02 -12.20
CA ARG A 139 -9.47 -12.34 -11.94
C ARG A 139 -9.44 -11.50 -10.65
N GLY A 140 -10.19 -11.92 -9.62
CA GLY A 140 -10.20 -11.24 -8.32
C GLY A 140 -11.07 -9.98 -8.26
N ILE A 141 -11.89 -9.69 -9.29
CA ILE A 141 -12.89 -8.63 -9.21
C ILE A 141 -14.07 -9.09 -8.35
N ALA A 142 -14.53 -8.21 -7.47
CA ALA A 142 -15.69 -8.34 -6.61
C ALA A 142 -17.00 -7.97 -7.35
N VAL A 143 -17.27 -8.64 -8.49
CA VAL A 143 -18.44 -8.33 -9.34
C VAL A 143 -19.74 -8.56 -8.58
N ASP A 144 -19.80 -9.63 -7.78
CA ASP A 144 -21.00 -9.95 -7.02
C ASP A 144 -21.30 -8.90 -5.94
N GLN A 145 -20.27 -8.33 -5.33
CA GLN A 145 -20.40 -7.24 -4.37
C GLN A 145 -20.76 -5.93 -5.07
N GLY A 146 -20.15 -5.64 -6.23
CA GLY A 146 -20.47 -4.47 -7.03
C GLY A 146 -21.91 -4.50 -7.55
N LEU A 147 -22.36 -5.61 -8.12
CA LEU A 147 -23.71 -5.74 -8.67
C LEU A 147 -24.81 -5.59 -7.62
N LYS A 148 -24.55 -5.88 -6.34
CA LYS A 148 -25.52 -5.66 -5.26
C LYS A 148 -25.97 -4.21 -5.13
N LEU A 149 -25.18 -3.25 -5.60
CA LEU A 149 -25.55 -1.84 -5.64
C LEU A 149 -26.75 -1.55 -6.55
N TRP A 150 -26.99 -2.43 -7.55
CA TRP A 150 -28.09 -2.30 -8.51
C TRP A 150 -29.22 -3.31 -8.26
N GLY A 151 -29.17 -4.10 -7.18
CA GLY A 151 -30.23 -5.00 -6.77
C GLY A 151 -29.75 -6.35 -6.21
N SER A 152 -30.63 -7.03 -5.49
CA SER A 152 -30.35 -8.33 -4.87
C SER A 152 -30.38 -9.51 -5.86
N GLN A 153 -31.20 -9.41 -6.90
CA GLN A 153 -31.31 -10.44 -7.94
C GLN A 153 -30.33 -10.15 -9.08
N ARG A 154 -29.39 -11.08 -9.31
CA ARG A 154 -28.30 -10.91 -10.28
C ARG A 154 -28.76 -10.47 -11.67
N GLY A 155 -29.79 -11.11 -12.24
CA GLY A 155 -30.28 -10.77 -13.58
C GLY A 155 -30.84 -9.34 -13.67
N GLN A 156 -31.52 -8.86 -12.63
CA GLN A 156 -32.04 -7.50 -12.55
C GLN A 156 -30.91 -6.49 -12.33
N ALA A 157 -29.98 -6.81 -11.43
CA ALA A 157 -28.81 -5.98 -11.16
C ALA A 157 -27.95 -5.74 -12.40
N ILE A 158 -27.74 -6.75 -13.24
CA ILE A 158 -26.98 -6.58 -14.51
C ILE A 158 -27.69 -5.61 -15.44
N LYS A 159 -29.02 -5.71 -15.59
CA LYS A 159 -29.81 -4.80 -16.44
C LYS A 159 -29.78 -3.37 -15.91
N ALA A 160 -29.94 -3.20 -14.60
CA ALA A 160 -29.90 -1.90 -13.95
C ALA A 160 -28.50 -1.26 -14.04
N TYR A 161 -27.44 -2.06 -13.88
CA TYR A 161 -26.07 -1.63 -14.13
C TYR A 161 -25.84 -1.20 -15.59
N GLN A 162 -26.31 -1.99 -16.56
CA GLN A 162 -26.19 -1.66 -17.99
C GLN A 162 -26.86 -0.33 -18.30
N ARG A 163 -28.10 -0.14 -17.83
CA ARG A 163 -28.83 1.12 -17.99
C ARG A 163 -28.06 2.29 -17.38
N PHE A 164 -27.59 2.14 -16.14
CA PHE A 164 -26.83 3.17 -15.43
C PHE A 164 -25.54 3.59 -16.15
N VAL A 165 -24.81 2.63 -16.74
CA VAL A 165 -23.61 2.92 -17.54
C VAL A 165 -23.98 3.62 -18.86
N SER A 166 -25.07 3.20 -19.51
CA SER A 166 -25.57 3.84 -20.74
C SER A 166 -26.03 5.28 -20.51
N GLU A 167 -26.76 5.57 -19.43
CA GLU A 167 -27.14 6.94 -19.07
C GLU A 167 -25.90 7.84 -18.90
N GLY A 168 -24.82 7.32 -18.30
CA GLY A 168 -23.56 8.06 -18.17
C GLY A 168 -22.78 8.26 -19.48
N LEU A 169 -23.11 7.54 -20.56
CA LEU A 169 -22.60 7.82 -21.90
C LEU A 169 -23.32 9.03 -22.51
N GLU A 170 -24.63 9.14 -22.28
CA GLU A 170 -25.49 10.21 -22.82
C GLU A 170 -25.26 11.54 -22.11
N GLU A 171 -25.07 11.50 -20.79
CA GLU A 171 -24.86 12.70 -19.95
C GLU A 171 -23.48 13.36 -20.10
N GLY A 172 -22.53 12.71 -20.78
CA GLY A 172 -21.17 13.23 -20.95
C GLY A 172 -20.31 13.20 -19.68
N HIS A 173 -19.20 13.96 -19.68
CA HIS A 173 -18.29 14.04 -18.52
C HIS A 173 -18.79 15.06 -17.50
N GLN A 174 -19.38 14.59 -16.41
CA GLN A 174 -19.80 15.46 -15.31
C GLN A 174 -18.65 15.67 -14.32
N GLU A 175 -17.88 16.75 -14.52
CA GLU A 175 -16.69 17.10 -13.70
C GLU A 175 -16.99 17.16 -12.20
N LYS A 176 -18.19 17.64 -11.82
CA LYS A 176 -18.64 17.77 -10.41
C LYS A 176 -18.54 16.49 -9.58
N TYR A 177 -18.67 15.30 -10.19
CA TYR A 177 -18.57 14.02 -9.48
C TYR A 177 -17.14 13.57 -9.22
N TYR A 178 -16.17 14.26 -9.82
CA TYR A 178 -14.75 13.92 -9.80
C TYR A 178 -13.89 15.10 -9.32
N GLU A 179 -14.51 16.17 -8.83
CA GLU A 179 -13.82 17.27 -8.15
C GLU A 179 -13.21 16.76 -6.85
N VAL A 180 -11.88 16.66 -6.85
CA VAL A 180 -11.14 16.15 -5.71
C VAL A 180 -10.83 17.30 -4.76
N LYS A 181 -11.38 17.25 -3.55
CA LYS A 181 -10.98 18.18 -2.48
C LYS A 181 -9.55 17.87 -2.05
N GLU A 182 -8.71 18.90 -2.03
CA GLU A 182 -7.28 18.83 -1.70
C GLU A 182 -6.45 17.80 -2.51
N GLN A 183 -6.94 17.40 -3.69
CA GLN A 183 -6.34 16.34 -4.51
C GLN A 183 -6.23 14.96 -3.83
N GLN A 184 -6.91 14.74 -2.70
CA GLN A 184 -6.80 13.51 -1.90
C GLN A 184 -8.15 12.86 -1.55
N TYR A 185 -9.24 13.64 -1.51
CA TYR A 185 -10.54 13.15 -1.05
C TYR A 185 -11.66 13.38 -2.07
N LEU A 186 -12.52 12.38 -2.20
CA LEU A 186 -13.78 12.44 -2.94
C LEU A 186 -14.93 12.13 -1.98
N GLY A 187 -15.55 13.18 -1.42
CA GLY A 187 -16.55 13.08 -0.36
C GLY A 187 -17.10 14.44 0.10
N GLY A 188 -18.25 14.41 0.78
CA GLY A 188 -18.80 15.61 1.46
C GLY A 188 -17.95 16.03 2.66
N ASP A 189 -18.23 17.20 3.24
CA ASP A 189 -17.41 17.76 4.34
C ASP A 189 -17.38 16.84 5.58
N GLU A 190 -18.49 16.17 5.89
CA GLU A 190 -18.58 15.18 6.97
C GLU A 190 -17.64 13.98 6.75
N PHE A 191 -17.50 13.49 5.50
CA PHE A 191 -16.55 12.41 5.18
C PHE A 191 -15.10 12.90 5.34
N VAL A 192 -14.80 14.12 4.91
CA VAL A 192 -13.47 14.73 5.05
C VAL A 192 -13.11 14.84 6.53
N GLU A 193 -14.02 15.31 7.39
CA GLU A 193 -13.82 15.36 8.84
C GLU A 193 -13.61 13.98 9.48
N VAL A 194 -14.39 12.97 9.07
CA VAL A 194 -14.22 11.59 9.56
C VAL A 194 -12.87 11.01 9.15
N VAL A 195 -12.41 11.29 7.92
CA VAL A 195 -11.10 10.85 7.44
C VAL A 195 -9.98 11.60 8.15
N HIS A 196 -10.10 12.92 8.37
CA HIS A 196 -9.11 13.67 9.17
C HIS A 196 -9.05 13.15 10.60
N ARG A 197 -10.18 12.93 11.27
CA ARG A 197 -10.22 12.34 12.62
C ARG A 197 -9.60 10.95 12.65
N ALA A 198 -9.87 10.11 11.66
CA ALA A 198 -9.25 8.80 11.54
C ALA A 198 -7.73 8.89 11.24
N ILE A 199 -7.29 9.90 10.48
CA ILE A 199 -5.87 10.19 10.24
C ILE A 199 -5.20 10.68 11.52
N ASP A 200 -5.86 11.52 12.31
CA ASP A 200 -5.35 12.06 13.58
C ASP A 200 -5.25 10.97 14.65
N ASP A 201 -6.29 10.13 14.77
CA ASP A 201 -6.26 8.91 15.59
C ASP A 201 -5.17 7.92 15.09
N GLN A 202 -4.92 7.89 13.77
CA GLN A 202 -3.80 7.16 13.18
C GLN A 202 -2.45 7.87 13.40
N GLU A 203 -2.39 9.19 13.57
CA GLU A 203 -1.18 9.97 13.88
C GLU A 203 -0.73 9.72 15.32
N GLU A 204 -1.66 9.58 16.27
CA GLU A 204 -1.36 9.10 17.63
C GLU A 204 -0.80 7.67 17.63
N THR A 205 -1.10 6.88 16.59
CA THR A 205 -0.64 5.49 16.41
C THR A 205 0.46 5.32 15.35
N ARG A 206 0.93 6.39 14.69
CA ARG A 206 2.07 6.33 13.75
C ARG A 206 3.27 5.77 14.50
N PRO A 207 4.06 4.85 13.89
CA PRO A 207 5.29 4.39 14.51
C PRO A 207 6.17 5.61 14.70
N VAL A 208 6.38 5.99 15.96
CA VAL A 208 7.26 7.10 16.28
C VAL A 208 8.59 6.83 15.58
N LYS A 209 9.11 7.83 14.85
CA LYS A 209 10.40 7.75 14.17
C LYS A 209 11.52 7.58 15.21
N ILE A 210 11.75 6.33 15.59
CA ILE A 210 12.81 5.92 16.50
C ILE A 210 14.11 5.89 15.69
N THR A 211 15.10 6.63 16.17
CA THR A 211 16.41 6.73 15.52
C THR A 211 17.34 5.62 16.00
N MET A 212 18.37 5.32 15.22
CA MET A 212 19.41 4.36 15.63
C MET A 212 20.12 4.80 16.92
N ALA A 213 20.30 6.11 17.14
CA ALA A 213 20.86 6.65 18.38
C ALA A 213 20.03 6.25 19.61
N GLU A 214 18.70 6.31 19.49
CA GLU A 214 17.78 5.95 20.57
C GLU A 214 17.77 4.44 20.85
N VAL A 215 17.86 3.63 19.79
CA VAL A 215 18.02 2.17 19.92
C VAL A 215 19.30 1.82 20.68
N LEU A 216 20.42 2.46 20.33
CA LEU A 216 21.70 2.24 21.03
C LEU A 216 21.63 2.67 22.49
N GLN A 217 21.00 3.81 22.79
CA GLN A 217 20.81 4.28 24.17
C GLN A 217 19.97 3.31 25.00
N GLU A 218 18.91 2.73 24.43
CA GLU A 218 18.09 1.74 25.14
C GLU A 218 18.86 0.45 25.43
N ILE A 219 19.64 -0.03 24.47
CA ILE A 219 20.48 -1.22 24.66
C ILE A 219 21.55 -0.97 25.72
N VAL A 220 22.19 0.21 25.69
CA VAL A 220 23.16 0.62 26.71
C VAL A 220 22.52 0.66 28.10
N ARG A 221 21.33 1.26 28.21
CA ARG A 221 20.57 1.30 29.48
C ARG A 221 20.23 -0.10 29.97
N GLY A 222 19.83 -0.99 29.08
CA GLY A 222 19.42 -2.35 29.41
C GLY A 222 20.56 -3.34 29.68
N THR A 223 21.77 -3.03 29.21
CA THR A 223 22.94 -3.92 29.34
C THR A 223 24.01 -3.38 30.28
N GLY A 224 23.97 -2.08 30.62
CA GLY A 224 25.00 -1.39 31.40
C GLY A 224 26.32 -1.16 30.64
N LEU A 225 26.40 -1.52 29.35
CA LEU A 225 27.61 -1.44 28.54
C LEU A 225 27.61 -0.17 27.68
N SER A 226 28.77 0.44 27.49
CA SER A 226 28.87 1.70 26.75
C SER A 226 28.64 1.54 25.25
N VAL A 227 28.15 2.61 24.61
CA VAL A 227 27.96 2.68 23.14
C VAL A 227 29.28 2.36 22.41
N ALA A 228 30.42 2.71 23.00
CA ALA A 228 31.73 2.44 22.45
C ALA A 228 31.97 0.93 22.22
N VAL A 229 31.43 0.04 23.06
CA VAL A 229 31.54 -1.43 22.86
C VAL A 229 30.83 -1.88 21.59
N ILE A 230 29.70 -1.24 21.26
CA ILE A 230 28.89 -1.54 20.08
C ILE A 230 29.60 -1.03 18.81
N LEU A 231 30.11 0.20 18.87
CA LEU A 231 30.79 0.88 17.75
C LEU A 231 32.26 0.46 17.57
N ASN A 232 32.87 -0.19 18.56
CA ASN A 232 34.25 -0.66 18.48
C ASN A 232 34.43 -1.59 17.27
N LYS A 233 35.50 -1.36 16.49
CA LYS A 233 35.84 -2.09 15.25
C LYS A 233 36.28 -3.55 15.46
N GLY A 234 36.58 -3.96 16.68
CA GLY A 234 36.92 -5.34 17.05
C GLY A 234 35.80 -6.36 16.84
N ARG A 235 36.19 -7.64 16.74
CA ARG A 235 35.30 -8.80 16.57
C ARG A 235 34.96 -9.51 17.89
N GLY A 236 35.12 -8.81 19.01
CA GLY A 236 34.80 -9.36 20.34
C GLY A 236 33.37 -9.87 20.43
N ARG A 237 33.18 -11.00 21.12
CA ARG A 237 31.91 -11.71 21.24
C ARG A 237 30.78 -10.81 21.75
N ILE A 238 31.08 -9.96 22.73
CA ILE A 238 30.13 -9.01 23.33
C ILE A 238 29.72 -7.93 22.32
N GLY A 239 30.67 -7.28 21.66
CA GLY A 239 30.36 -6.23 20.68
C GLY A 239 29.58 -6.76 19.47
N SER A 240 29.92 -7.95 18.97
CA SER A 240 29.16 -8.58 17.87
C SER A 240 27.73 -8.91 18.27
N ARG A 241 27.54 -9.33 19.52
CA ARG A 241 26.23 -9.64 20.09
C ARG A 241 25.34 -8.40 20.18
N LEU A 242 25.86 -7.33 20.80
CA LEU A 242 25.11 -6.08 20.98
C LEU A 242 24.75 -5.41 19.65
N ARG A 243 25.62 -5.51 18.63
CA ARG A 243 25.30 -5.04 17.27
C ARG A 243 24.13 -5.82 16.66
N GLY A 244 24.10 -7.14 16.83
CA GLY A 244 22.98 -7.96 16.40
C GLY A 244 21.67 -7.56 17.09
N GLU A 245 21.72 -7.32 18.41
CA GLU A 245 20.56 -6.85 19.18
C GLU A 245 20.10 -5.46 18.74
N ALA A 246 21.03 -4.53 18.50
CA ALA A 246 20.73 -3.19 17.98
C ALA A 246 20.06 -3.22 16.62
N ALA A 247 20.59 -4.00 15.69
CA ALA A 247 19.99 -4.14 14.36
C ALA A 247 18.62 -4.84 14.41
N TYR A 248 18.46 -5.84 15.27
CA TYR A 248 17.17 -6.51 15.49
C TYR A 248 16.14 -5.52 16.05
N VAL A 249 16.43 -4.86 17.16
CA VAL A 249 15.52 -3.89 17.79
C VAL A 249 15.20 -2.74 16.82
N ALA A 250 16.19 -2.20 16.11
CA ALA A 250 16.00 -1.14 15.12
C ALA A 250 15.03 -1.54 13.99
N ARG A 251 15.10 -2.80 13.54
CA ARG A 251 14.17 -3.38 12.57
C ARG A 251 12.76 -3.49 13.15
N GLU A 252 12.63 -3.98 14.38
CA GLU A 252 11.34 -4.21 15.03
C GLU A 252 10.61 -2.92 15.44
N VAL A 253 11.33 -1.86 15.84
CA VAL A 253 10.71 -0.62 16.33
C VAL A 253 10.60 0.51 15.31
N GLY A 254 11.57 0.62 14.41
CA GLY A 254 11.72 1.79 13.53
C GLY A 254 11.64 1.48 12.04
N GLY A 255 11.54 0.20 11.65
CA GLY A 255 11.65 -0.21 10.25
C GLY A 255 13.01 0.12 9.63
N ILE A 256 14.03 0.36 10.47
CA ILE A 256 15.39 0.71 10.03
C ILE A 256 15.98 -0.51 9.34
N GLY A 257 16.35 -0.35 8.07
CA GLY A 257 16.92 -1.42 7.28
C GLY A 257 18.29 -1.86 7.81
N ILE A 258 18.64 -3.13 7.62
CA ILE A 258 19.94 -3.67 8.05
C ILE A 258 21.11 -2.85 7.49
N THR A 259 21.01 -2.37 6.26
CA THR A 259 22.02 -1.52 5.61
C THR A 259 22.22 -0.19 6.35
N GLU A 260 21.14 0.43 6.81
CA GLU A 260 21.18 1.69 7.56
C GLU A 260 21.77 1.49 8.95
N ALA A 261 21.34 0.43 9.66
CA ALA A 261 21.91 0.06 10.95
C ALA A 261 23.41 -0.26 10.84
N ALA A 262 23.82 -0.97 9.79
CA ALA A 262 25.22 -1.30 9.52
C ALA A 262 26.07 -0.05 9.30
N LYS A 263 25.61 0.86 8.45
CA LYS A 263 26.28 2.14 8.18
C LYS A 263 26.47 2.94 9.46
N TYR A 264 25.42 3.04 10.29
CA TYR A 264 25.47 3.78 11.55
C TYR A 264 26.49 3.20 12.53
N MET A 265 26.60 1.87 12.59
CA MET A 265 27.57 1.18 13.47
C MET A 265 28.97 1.02 12.85
N GLY A 266 29.22 1.58 11.68
CA GLY A 266 30.50 1.47 10.97
C GLY A 266 30.83 0.04 10.52
N ARG A 267 29.82 -0.74 10.12
CA ARG A 267 29.93 -2.14 9.71
C ARG A 267 29.42 -2.39 8.30
N ASP A 268 29.96 -3.45 7.72
CA ASP A 268 29.46 -3.98 6.46
C ASP A 268 28.09 -4.67 6.65
N GLN A 269 27.22 -4.54 5.65
CA GLN A 269 25.88 -5.13 5.66
C GLN A 269 25.91 -6.65 5.87
N SER A 270 26.83 -7.37 5.24
CA SER A 270 26.93 -8.84 5.36
C SER A 270 27.27 -9.28 6.79
N THR A 271 28.16 -8.53 7.46
CA THR A 271 28.54 -8.78 8.85
C THR A 271 27.35 -8.55 9.78
N MET A 272 26.54 -7.53 9.51
CA MET A 272 25.35 -7.22 10.30
C MET A 272 24.24 -8.24 10.10
N SER A 273 23.96 -8.64 8.86
CA SER A 273 22.99 -9.70 8.56
C SER A 273 23.34 -11.00 9.28
N LEU A 274 24.63 -11.39 9.30
CA LEU A 274 25.08 -12.59 10.01
C LEU A 274 24.92 -12.47 11.53
N ALA A 275 25.17 -11.29 12.10
CA ALA A 275 24.99 -11.03 13.53
C ALA A 275 23.51 -11.12 13.95
N VAL A 276 22.59 -10.59 13.14
CA VAL A 276 21.14 -10.69 13.37
C VAL A 276 20.67 -12.14 13.23
N LYS A 277 21.08 -12.84 12.17
CA LYS A 277 20.71 -14.25 11.96
C LYS A 277 21.12 -15.13 13.14
N ARG A 278 22.36 -15.00 13.63
CA ARG A 278 22.85 -15.74 14.81
C ARG A 278 22.09 -15.39 16.09
N LEU A 279 21.63 -14.14 16.22
CA LEU A 279 20.80 -13.74 17.35
C LEU A 279 19.45 -14.46 17.26
N GLU A 280 18.77 -14.38 16.11
CA GLU A 280 17.45 -14.99 15.89
C GLU A 280 17.45 -16.50 16.14
N GLU A 281 18.44 -17.23 15.60
CA GLU A 281 18.64 -18.67 15.84
C GLU A 281 18.84 -18.98 17.34
N GLY A 282 19.43 -18.06 18.10
CA GLY A 282 19.62 -18.19 19.55
C GLY A 282 18.39 -17.84 20.38
N LEU A 283 17.53 -16.94 19.88
CA LEU A 283 16.34 -16.48 20.60
C LEU A 283 15.27 -17.56 20.76
N GLU A 284 15.27 -18.59 19.91
CA GLU A 284 14.38 -19.76 20.05
C GLU A 284 14.59 -20.50 21.37
N LYS A 285 15.82 -20.49 21.89
CA LYS A 285 16.22 -21.25 23.08
C LYS A 285 16.38 -20.40 24.33
N ASP A 286 16.50 -19.07 24.19
CA ASP A 286 16.75 -18.13 25.28
C ASP A 286 15.54 -17.20 25.52
N ILE A 287 14.56 -17.71 26.27
CA ILE A 287 13.29 -17.01 26.59
C ILE A 287 13.56 -15.71 27.34
N LYS A 288 14.52 -15.71 28.27
CA LYS A 288 14.86 -14.52 29.08
C LYS A 288 15.35 -13.40 28.18
N ARG A 289 16.17 -13.73 27.20
CA ARG A 289 16.74 -12.76 26.28
C ARG A 289 15.75 -12.26 25.23
N ARG A 290 14.85 -13.12 24.75
CA ARG A 290 13.72 -12.69 23.92
C ARG A 290 12.88 -11.64 24.64
N LYS A 291 12.49 -11.92 25.89
CA LYS A 291 11.72 -10.99 26.71
C LYS A 291 12.44 -9.65 26.91
N GLN A 292 13.75 -9.68 27.13
CA GLN A 292 14.56 -8.47 27.25
C GLN A 292 14.54 -7.59 25.98
N LEU A 293 14.59 -8.19 24.78
CA LEU A 293 14.51 -7.44 23.53
C LEU A 293 13.10 -6.90 23.27
N GLU A 294 12.06 -7.65 23.62
CA GLU A 294 10.66 -7.19 23.58
C GLU A 294 10.43 -6.00 24.52
N ASP A 295 11.05 -6.03 25.71
CA ASP A 295 11.01 -4.94 26.67
C ASP A 295 11.72 -3.67 26.12
N PHE A 296 12.86 -3.83 25.42
CA PHE A 296 13.51 -2.70 24.71
C PHE A 296 12.57 -2.09 23.67
N CYS A 297 11.94 -2.93 22.86
CA CYS A 297 11.00 -2.49 21.85
C CYS A 297 9.82 -1.72 22.45
N THR A 298 9.27 -2.23 23.56
CA THR A 298 8.13 -1.64 24.26
C THR A 298 8.49 -0.29 24.87
N ARG A 299 9.63 -0.17 25.56
CA ARG A 299 10.06 1.09 26.17
C ARG A 299 10.39 2.16 25.15
N LEU A 300 11.01 1.80 24.02
CA LEU A 300 11.27 2.75 22.94
C LEU A 300 9.97 3.32 22.36
N ARG A 301 8.93 2.50 22.18
CA ARG A 301 7.61 2.93 21.72
C ARG A 301 6.90 3.81 22.75
N GLN A 302 6.97 3.46 24.04
CA GLN A 302 6.30 4.21 25.13
C GLN A 302 7.00 5.54 25.48
N GLY A 303 8.34 5.57 25.54
CA GLY A 303 9.11 6.76 25.92
C GLY A 303 8.95 7.91 24.94
N LYS A 304 8.67 7.60 23.68
CA LYS A 304 8.36 8.60 22.66
C LYS A 304 6.91 9.10 22.72
N ARG A 305 5.93 8.22 22.98
CA ARG A 305 4.52 8.63 23.22
C ARG A 305 4.42 9.67 24.35
N ARG A 306 5.20 9.51 25.43
CA ARG A 306 5.26 10.49 26.54
C ARG A 306 5.87 11.85 26.17
N LYS A 307 6.80 11.92 25.21
CA LYS A 307 7.43 13.20 24.79
C LYS A 307 6.49 14.09 23.97
N TYR A 308 5.55 13.52 23.23
CA TYR A 308 4.56 14.27 22.44
C TYR A 308 3.35 14.72 23.26
N GLN A 309 3.09 14.11 24.43
CA GLN A 309 1.98 14.49 25.32
C GLN A 309 2.27 15.70 26.24
N ILE A 310 3.45 16.34 26.19
CA ILE A 310 3.83 17.45 27.11
C ILE A 310 4.07 18.78 26.35
N SER A 311 3.42 18.99 25.21
CA SER A 311 3.53 20.26 24.45
C SER A 311 2.18 20.93 24.19
N ASN A 312 1.22 20.74 25.10
CA ASN A 312 0.05 21.59 25.24
C ASN A 312 -0.03 22.03 26.71
N ALA A 313 0.68 23.11 27.04
CA ALA A 313 0.50 23.93 28.23
C ALA A 313 0.88 25.36 27.85
#